data_AF-A0A661A3P6-F1
#
_entry.id   AF-A0A661A3P6-F1
#
_cell.length_a   1.000
_cell.length_b   1.000
_cell.length_c   1.000
_cell.angle_alpha   90.00
_cell.angle_beta   90.00
_cell.angle_gamma   90.00
#
_symmetry.space_group_name_H-M   'P 1'
#
loop_
_entity.id
_entity.type
_entity.pdbx_description
1 polymer ?
#
loop_
_entity_poly.entity_id
_entity_poly.type
_entity_poly.pdbx_seq_one_letter_code
_entity_poly.pdbx_strand_id
1 'polypeptide(L)'
;MVVRNVYDSLTAHVFEVFVAKLNQKIGKKSYDEAFNSSDSPDWFDYKLNGNPQDPVTEPLISSIYYSVVDTIYPGSDTIMHSYINLPVPMPNGDSIFGIGWVRKEWPSDTLGPNAAFMVNFDGASLPTHSVVHSSKTGLEGWYRWYTSSNGIPFHIYAHIKFYGPPSLFITQCDELGNTYSTLPRDVYLKVTHYEANGYIDSVFLYYSLNGSGIWNVEYSTQPVSGDSIDGYYHFVIPGASVGDTVYYYFKAKNTLGDSTFSGMFNYVIKSGRQGYGLYITDGNADFATDILVNLYKVDVWNVAVDGYPDSSVFAFYTSGKGAGKPVIIWNAWGAREISLYNYGCDYSSFAESVYIKEFLDAGEAGFWFIDQDLGFSLLNVLFQDYGTHEIPQTSWVNSYLGIIKLTDDDTSALSGKDSFRITGDSLDPIVGPLFRGVGLQPKGFLHHYTLGCTPSWVGYFDSLKSDVVVDLISESGYKVSIRRENIGSNGSSKVVLQTGYFSYIYDPSNPFDIDTLAADTFVIAYADYFGLLGADKPGEGLTKTFRIFQPLPSIVSKSTTLRLHLPYKSYINIYATDVAGRVVKEIFRGKMEAGLNAIDWNVNTLVPGTYFIVYHANGASKGVRKVVVIK
;
A
#
# COMPACT_ATOMS: atom_id res chain seq x y z
N MET A 1 12.53 28.75 -2.22
CA MET A 1 12.39 28.64 -0.75
C MET A 1 10.95 28.99 -0.39
N VAL A 2 10.38 28.30 0.61
CA VAL A 2 9.00 28.51 1.07
C VAL A 2 9.05 28.86 2.54
N VAL A 3 8.87 30.13 2.89
CA VAL A 3 8.83 30.54 4.29
C VAL A 3 7.39 30.48 4.77
N ARG A 4 7.12 29.65 5.79
CA ARG A 4 5.83 29.59 6.47
C ARG A 4 5.96 30.32 7.80
N ASN A 5 5.06 31.25 8.06
CA ASN A 5 5.11 32.07 9.27
C ASN A 5 3.90 31.84 10.15
N VAL A 6 4.13 31.14 11.26
CA VAL A 6 3.12 30.89 12.30
C VAL A 6 3.24 31.98 13.37
N TYR A 7 2.81 33.19 13.01
CA TYR A 7 2.86 34.37 13.89
C TYR A 7 1.45 34.87 14.28
N ASP A 8 1.32 35.25 15.54
CA ASP A 8 0.23 36.10 16.06
C ASP A 8 0.78 37.51 16.32
N SER A 9 1.28 38.15 15.26
CA SER A 9 2.05 39.41 15.33
C SER A 9 1.65 40.36 14.20
N LEU A 10 1.15 41.54 14.57
CA LEU A 10 0.78 42.65 13.66
C LEU A 10 1.99 43.42 13.11
N THR A 11 3.21 43.02 13.47
CA THR A 11 4.45 43.74 13.16
C THR A 11 5.07 43.16 11.89
N ALA A 12 5.45 44.02 10.94
CA ALA A 12 6.19 43.56 9.77
C ALA A 12 7.60 43.11 10.19
N HIS A 13 8.07 41.97 9.67
CA HIS A 13 9.39 41.41 9.98
C HIS A 13 10.24 41.33 8.71
N VAL A 14 11.50 41.72 8.83
CA VAL A 14 12.48 41.62 7.73
C VAL A 14 13.45 40.48 8.02
N PHE A 15 13.55 39.53 7.09
CA PHE A 15 14.50 38.42 7.12
C PHE A 15 15.48 38.52 5.95
N GLU A 16 16.76 38.24 6.19
CA GLU A 16 17.81 38.19 5.18
C GLU A 16 18.31 36.76 5.04
N VAL A 17 18.31 36.22 3.82
CA VAL A 17 18.72 34.83 3.56
C VAL A 17 20.13 34.78 2.99
N PHE A 18 20.94 33.83 3.47
CA PHE A 18 22.34 33.66 3.09
C PHE A 18 22.64 32.22 2.66
N VAL A 19 23.71 32.09 1.86
CA VAL A 19 24.32 30.81 1.48
C VAL A 19 25.81 30.88 1.80
N ALA A 20 26.34 29.92 2.55
CA ALA A 20 27.73 29.92 3.02
C ALA A 20 28.43 28.58 2.77
N LYS A 21 29.77 28.58 2.68
CA LYS A 21 30.56 27.34 2.64
C LYS A 21 30.75 26.79 4.06
N LEU A 22 30.60 25.48 4.25
CA LEU A 22 30.64 24.90 5.60
C LEU A 22 31.97 25.05 6.37
N ASN A 23 33.09 25.21 5.65
CA ASN A 23 34.40 25.43 6.27
C ASN A 23 34.66 26.90 6.69
N GLN A 24 33.73 27.81 6.40
CA GLN A 24 33.70 29.15 6.98
C GLN A 24 33.51 29.04 8.51
N LYS A 25 33.91 30.07 9.28
CA LYS A 25 33.88 30.02 10.75
C LYS A 25 32.95 31.05 11.39
N ILE A 26 32.40 30.66 12.54
CA ILE A 26 31.62 31.45 13.49
C ILE A 26 32.42 31.44 14.80
N GLY A 27 33.16 32.52 15.07
CA GLY A 27 34.13 32.54 16.17
C GLY A 27 35.20 31.44 16.02
N LYS A 28 35.28 30.53 17.00
CA LYS A 28 36.24 29.40 16.99
C LYS A 28 35.78 28.21 16.14
N LYS A 29 34.45 28.02 15.99
CA LYS A 29 33.81 26.88 15.32
C LYS A 29 33.60 27.14 13.83
N SER A 30 33.56 26.10 13.01
CA SER A 30 33.09 26.14 11.62
C SER A 30 31.56 26.14 11.52
N TYR A 31 31.01 26.45 10.34
CA TYR A 31 29.57 26.29 10.10
C TYR A 31 29.13 24.82 10.22
N ASP A 32 29.97 23.87 9.80
CA ASP A 32 29.74 22.43 10.00
C ASP A 32 29.72 22.04 11.49
N GLU A 33 30.69 22.52 12.27
CA GLU A 33 30.72 22.30 13.73
C GLU A 33 29.53 22.96 14.42
N ALA A 34 29.11 24.17 14.02
CA ALA A 34 27.92 24.82 14.57
C ALA A 34 26.65 24.01 14.26
N PHE A 35 26.44 23.61 13.01
CA PHE A 35 25.29 22.82 12.55
C PHE A 35 25.19 21.43 13.21
N ASN A 36 26.33 20.80 13.51
CA ASN A 36 26.39 19.49 14.15
C ASN A 36 26.53 19.52 15.68
N SER A 37 26.79 20.68 16.31
CA SER A 37 27.00 20.76 17.76
C SER A 37 25.71 20.79 18.56
N SER A 38 25.74 20.18 19.74
CA SER A 38 24.70 20.30 20.78
C SER A 38 24.74 21.65 21.54
N ASP A 39 25.76 22.47 21.29
CA ASP A 39 26.01 23.71 22.02
C ASP A 39 25.17 24.86 21.45
N SER A 40 23.89 24.88 21.78
CA SER A 40 23.01 26.03 21.59
C SER A 40 22.41 26.39 22.96
N PRO A 41 22.45 27.65 23.41
CA PRO A 41 21.66 28.06 24.56
C PRO A 41 20.17 27.91 24.20
N ASP A 42 19.41 27.25 25.06
CA ASP A 42 17.95 27.25 24.93
C ASP A 42 17.42 28.67 25.21
N TRP A 43 16.32 29.06 24.57
CA TRP A 43 15.74 30.40 24.73
C TRP A 43 15.31 30.64 26.18
N PHE A 44 14.95 29.57 26.90
CA PHE A 44 14.68 29.58 28.34
C PHE A 44 15.92 29.89 29.19
N ASP A 45 17.07 29.34 28.83
CA ASP A 45 18.33 29.51 29.58
C ASP A 45 18.84 30.96 29.47
N TYR A 46 18.61 31.58 28.31
CA TYR A 46 18.99 32.97 28.05
C TYR A 46 18.24 34.00 28.91
N LYS A 47 16.97 33.72 29.27
CA LYS A 47 16.18 34.57 30.19
C LYS A 47 16.63 34.46 31.65
N LEU A 48 17.32 33.38 32.02
CA LEU A 48 17.72 33.10 33.41
C LEU A 48 19.15 33.53 33.71
N ASN A 49 20.10 33.33 32.79
CA ASN A 49 21.53 33.34 33.11
C ASN A 49 22.38 34.49 32.53
N GLY A 50 21.84 35.32 31.64
CA GLY A 50 22.44 36.61 31.27
C GLY A 50 23.79 36.57 30.52
N ASN A 51 23.70 36.69 29.18
CA ASN A 51 24.79 36.99 28.23
C ASN A 51 25.80 35.83 27.95
N PRO A 52 25.87 35.31 26.70
CA PRO A 52 26.82 34.25 26.33
C PRO A 52 28.26 34.76 26.23
N GLN A 53 29.23 33.87 26.49
CA GLN A 53 30.65 34.20 26.67
C GLN A 53 31.47 34.37 25.37
N ASP A 54 30.96 34.01 24.18
CA ASP A 54 31.67 34.13 22.90
C ASP A 54 30.85 34.97 21.89
N PRO A 55 31.05 36.31 21.80
CA PRO A 55 30.44 37.15 20.77
C PRO A 55 31.10 36.94 19.39
N VAL A 56 30.27 36.71 18.36
CA VAL A 56 30.72 36.54 16.97
C VAL A 56 31.05 37.90 16.35
N THR A 57 32.31 38.34 16.44
CA THR A 57 32.75 39.66 15.93
C THR A 57 32.64 39.78 14.41
N GLU A 58 31.73 40.65 13.97
CA GLU A 58 31.44 41.11 12.60
C GLU A 58 30.60 40.18 11.69
N PRO A 59 29.71 40.75 10.84
CA PRO A 59 28.84 39.99 9.94
C PRO A 59 29.61 39.44 8.73
N LEU A 60 29.95 38.15 8.78
CA LEU A 60 30.60 37.41 7.69
C LEU A 60 29.63 37.04 6.55
N ILE A 61 29.08 38.04 5.85
CA ILE A 61 28.10 37.83 4.78
C ILE A 61 28.56 38.46 3.46
N SER A 62 29.34 37.71 2.67
CA SER A 62 29.73 38.10 1.31
C SER A 62 28.64 37.88 0.25
N SER A 63 27.46 37.37 0.65
CA SER A 63 26.35 37.08 -0.24
C SER A 63 24.98 37.12 0.47
N ILE A 64 24.49 38.34 0.74
CA ILE A 64 23.05 38.55 0.95
C ILE A 64 22.40 38.48 -0.42
N TYR A 65 21.49 37.52 -0.65
CA TYR A 65 20.82 37.37 -1.94
C TYR A 65 19.43 38.01 -1.98
N TYR A 66 18.66 37.94 -0.90
CA TYR A 66 17.33 38.55 -0.81
C TYR A 66 16.98 38.96 0.61
N SER A 67 16.31 40.11 0.75
CA SER A 67 15.54 40.49 1.94
C SER A 67 14.07 40.15 1.70
N VAL A 68 13.47 39.37 2.59
CA VAL A 68 12.04 39.07 2.61
C VAL A 68 11.39 39.97 3.66
N VAL A 69 10.43 40.79 3.25
CA VAL A 69 9.61 41.60 4.15
C VAL A 69 8.25 40.93 4.25
N ASP A 70 7.91 40.45 5.43
CA ASP A 70 6.60 39.86 5.72
C ASP A 70 5.73 40.87 6.49
N THR A 71 4.42 40.87 6.25
CA THR A 71 3.44 41.76 6.90
C THR A 71 2.14 40.98 7.03
N ILE A 72 1.87 40.50 8.24
CA ILE A 72 0.85 39.49 8.51
C ILE A 72 -0.42 40.16 9.07
N TYR A 73 -1.58 39.71 8.59
CA TYR A 73 -2.88 39.99 9.22
C TYR A 73 -3.19 38.89 10.27
N PRO A 74 -3.82 39.23 11.42
CA PRO A 74 -4.10 38.24 12.45
C PRO A 74 -4.99 37.10 11.94
N GLY A 75 -4.56 35.86 12.16
CA GLY A 75 -5.34 34.66 11.83
C GLY A 75 -5.20 34.13 10.39
N SER A 76 -4.28 34.66 9.57
CA SER A 76 -3.98 34.10 8.24
C SER A 76 -2.57 33.49 8.16
N ASP A 77 -2.49 32.19 7.90
CA ASP A 77 -1.23 31.49 7.57
C ASP A 77 -0.89 31.71 6.08
N THR A 78 -0.18 32.79 5.78
CA THR A 78 0.28 33.10 4.42
C THR A 78 1.63 32.48 4.13
N ILE A 79 1.65 31.54 3.19
CA ILE A 79 2.87 30.94 2.65
C ILE A 79 3.53 31.92 1.67
N MET A 80 4.72 32.42 2.01
CA MET A 80 5.50 33.33 1.14
C MET A 80 6.55 32.56 0.34
N HIS A 81 6.40 32.54 -0.99
CA HIS A 81 7.39 31.98 -1.91
C HIS A 81 8.48 33.01 -2.20
N SER A 82 9.70 32.71 -1.79
CA SER A 82 10.89 33.52 -2.10
C SER A 82 11.90 32.71 -2.91
N TYR A 83 12.24 33.23 -4.08
CA TYR A 83 13.24 32.63 -4.97
C TYR A 83 14.61 33.24 -4.69
N ILE A 84 15.62 32.40 -4.55
CA ILE A 84 17.01 32.81 -4.36
C ILE A 84 17.76 32.33 -5.58
N ASN A 85 18.04 33.25 -6.49
CA ASN A 85 18.82 32.96 -7.69
C ASN A 85 20.31 33.03 -7.32
N LEU A 86 21.01 31.91 -7.45
CA LEU A 86 22.47 31.90 -7.30
C LEU A 86 23.08 32.58 -8.55
N PRO A 87 23.89 33.64 -8.40
CA PRO A 87 24.39 34.42 -9.54
C PRO A 87 25.49 33.70 -10.33
N VAL A 88 25.98 32.57 -9.82
CA VAL A 88 27.01 31.74 -10.44
C VAL A 88 26.55 30.28 -10.31
N PRO A 89 26.54 29.49 -11.40
CA PRO A 89 26.30 28.05 -11.32
C PRO A 89 27.28 27.39 -10.36
N MET A 90 26.76 26.62 -9.40
CA MET A 90 27.60 25.93 -8.42
C MET A 90 28.38 24.80 -9.10
N PRO A 91 29.71 24.69 -8.89
CA PRO A 91 30.48 23.58 -9.43
C PRO A 91 30.02 22.26 -8.81
N ASN A 92 29.88 21.24 -9.66
CA ASN A 92 29.55 19.87 -9.27
C ASN A 92 30.60 19.31 -8.30
N GLY A 93 30.18 18.65 -7.22
CA GLY A 93 31.08 17.84 -6.36
C GLY A 93 31.01 18.17 -4.87
N ASP A 94 32.15 18.06 -4.18
CA ASP A 94 32.24 17.93 -2.71
C ASP A 94 31.89 19.15 -1.86
N SER A 95 31.51 20.26 -2.48
CA SER A 95 31.12 21.46 -1.72
C SER A 95 29.72 21.29 -1.11
N ILE A 96 29.69 21.04 0.19
CA ILE A 96 28.48 21.21 1.00
C ILE A 96 28.35 22.68 1.38
N PHE A 97 27.16 23.23 1.21
CA PHE A 97 26.81 24.61 1.54
C PHE A 97 25.79 24.63 2.68
N GLY A 98 25.95 25.57 3.62
CA GLY A 98 24.92 25.86 4.61
C GLY A 98 23.99 26.94 4.07
N ILE A 99 22.68 26.69 4.09
CA ILE A 99 21.66 27.72 3.85
C ILE A 99 20.97 28.07 5.16
N GLY A 100 20.81 29.37 5.39
CA GLY A 100 20.24 29.91 6.61
C GLY A 100 19.67 31.30 6.40
N TRP A 101 19.08 31.85 7.46
CA TRP A 101 18.48 33.17 7.47
C TRP A 101 18.84 33.92 8.76
N VAL A 102 18.72 35.23 8.70
CA VAL A 102 18.99 36.20 9.77
C VAL A 102 17.77 37.12 9.89
N ARG A 103 17.27 37.38 11.10
CA ARG A 103 16.23 38.42 11.30
C ARG A 103 16.93 39.78 11.32
N LYS A 104 16.46 40.80 10.62
CA LYS A 104 17.16 42.10 10.60
C LYS A 104 17.06 42.88 11.92
N GLU A 105 16.05 42.54 12.73
CA GLU A 105 15.67 43.25 13.95
C GLU A 105 15.52 42.27 15.13
N TRP A 106 15.62 42.79 16.36
CA TRP A 106 15.48 41.98 17.58
C TRP A 106 14.02 41.54 17.80
N PRO A 107 13.76 40.28 18.20
CA PRO A 107 12.43 39.83 18.60
C PRO A 107 11.88 40.59 19.80
N SER A 108 10.63 41.04 19.70
CA SER A 108 9.75 41.36 20.85
C SER A 108 8.79 40.20 21.19
N ASP A 109 8.75 39.18 20.33
CA ASP A 109 7.88 38.01 20.34
C ASP A 109 8.63 36.71 20.73
N THR A 110 7.87 35.70 21.18
CA THR A 110 8.40 34.44 21.73
C THR A 110 8.48 33.27 20.73
N LEU A 111 8.16 33.50 19.45
CA LEU A 111 8.13 32.47 18.40
C LEU A 111 9.02 32.87 17.21
N GLY A 112 9.56 31.87 16.51
CA GLY A 112 10.37 32.05 15.31
C GLY A 112 9.64 31.64 14.03
N PRO A 113 10.12 32.06 12.85
CA PRO A 113 9.57 31.63 11.57
C PRO A 113 9.89 30.15 11.30
N ASN A 114 9.03 29.45 10.56
CA ASN A 114 9.26 28.07 10.13
C ASN A 114 9.58 28.03 8.62
N ALA A 115 10.84 28.30 8.28
CA ALA A 115 11.30 28.34 6.90
C ALA A 115 11.58 26.94 6.33
N ALA A 116 10.90 26.56 5.25
CA ALA A 116 11.16 25.34 4.50
C ALA A 116 11.93 25.64 3.20
N PHE A 117 12.82 24.74 2.78
CA PHE A 117 13.66 24.93 1.61
C PHE A 117 13.29 23.96 0.49
N MET A 118 12.65 24.51 -0.56
CA MET A 118 12.50 23.87 -1.86
C MET A 118 13.51 24.49 -2.83
N VAL A 119 14.26 23.63 -3.52
CA VAL A 119 15.14 23.98 -4.64
C VAL A 119 14.30 23.98 -5.91
N ASN A 120 14.36 25.06 -6.68
CA ASN A 120 13.72 25.17 -8.00
C ASN A 120 14.82 25.30 -9.06
N PHE A 121 14.65 24.63 -10.20
CA PHE A 121 15.63 24.51 -11.28
C PHE A 121 15.22 25.28 -12.55
N ASP A 122 14.28 26.22 -12.46
CA ASP A 122 13.79 27.03 -13.59
C ASP A 122 14.93 27.54 -14.49
N GLY A 123 14.96 27.04 -15.73
CA GLY A 123 15.93 27.42 -16.77
C GLY A 123 17.26 26.66 -16.75
N ALA A 124 17.50 25.72 -15.83
CA ALA A 124 18.70 24.88 -15.86
C ALA A 124 18.60 23.84 -16.98
N SER A 125 19.42 24.00 -18.02
CA SER A 125 19.70 22.90 -18.96
C SER A 125 20.66 21.90 -18.29
N LEU A 126 20.29 20.61 -18.35
CA LEU A 126 20.86 19.44 -17.65
C LEU A 126 20.22 19.13 -16.27
N PRO A 127 19.95 17.83 -15.96
CA PRO A 127 19.30 17.42 -14.72
C PRO A 127 20.27 17.49 -13.55
N THR A 128 20.23 18.60 -12.82
CA THR A 128 20.99 18.76 -11.58
C THR A 128 20.16 18.27 -10.40
N HIS A 129 20.78 17.54 -9.47
CA HIS A 129 20.12 17.03 -8.28
C HIS A 129 20.72 17.70 -7.03
N SER A 130 19.88 17.91 -6.01
CA SER A 130 20.29 18.48 -4.72
C SER A 130 19.95 17.52 -3.58
N VAL A 131 20.95 17.16 -2.77
CA VAL A 131 20.69 16.52 -1.48
C VAL A 131 20.59 17.61 -0.43
N VAL A 132 19.45 17.68 0.25
CA VAL A 132 19.17 18.59 1.35
C VAL A 132 19.14 17.79 2.66
N HIS A 133 20.04 18.10 3.59
CA HIS A 133 20.12 17.46 4.90
C HIS A 133 19.81 18.49 5.98
N SER A 134 18.78 18.26 6.79
CA SER A 134 18.44 19.05 7.98
C SER A 134 19.32 18.66 9.17
N SER A 135 19.36 19.48 10.21
CA SER A 135 20.29 19.28 11.33
C SER A 135 19.98 18.02 12.15
N LYS A 136 21.05 17.46 12.72
CA LYS A 136 21.14 16.10 13.28
C LYS A 136 20.18 15.76 14.43
N THR A 137 19.41 16.72 14.92
CA THR A 137 18.53 16.54 16.08
C THR A 137 17.07 16.22 15.77
N GLY A 138 16.66 16.21 14.49
CA GLY A 138 15.45 15.50 14.02
C GLY A 138 14.16 15.63 14.85
N LEU A 139 13.89 16.80 15.43
CA LEU A 139 12.74 17.02 16.31
C LEU A 139 11.74 17.95 15.65
N GLU A 140 10.49 17.47 15.57
CA GLU A 140 9.32 18.31 15.39
C GLU A 140 9.13 19.20 16.61
N GLY A 141 9.08 20.52 16.38
CA GLY A 141 8.78 21.52 17.41
C GLY A 141 9.99 22.07 18.17
N TRP A 142 9.88 23.37 18.50
CA TRP A 142 10.76 24.19 19.35
C TRP A 142 12.06 24.70 18.69
N TYR A 143 12.08 26.02 18.46
CA TYR A 143 13.05 26.77 17.67
C TYR A 143 14.40 26.98 18.40
N ARG A 144 15.52 26.92 17.65
CA ARG A 144 16.88 27.15 18.18
C ARG A 144 17.53 28.36 17.50
N TRP A 145 18.37 29.10 18.23
CA TRP A 145 18.89 30.40 17.78
C TRP A 145 20.38 30.56 18.07
N TYR A 146 21.10 31.20 17.15
CA TYR A 146 22.46 31.69 17.36
C TYR A 146 22.50 33.22 17.22
N THR A 147 23.43 33.90 17.88
CA THR A 147 23.55 35.38 17.82
C THR A 147 24.83 35.85 17.12
N SER A 148 24.70 36.91 16.32
CA SER A 148 25.85 37.68 15.78
C SER A 148 26.29 38.77 16.77
N SER A 149 27.43 39.45 16.54
CA SER A 149 27.93 40.55 17.40
C SER A 149 26.92 41.66 17.68
N ASN A 150 25.95 41.85 16.79
CA ASN A 150 24.98 42.92 16.88
C ASN A 150 23.72 42.48 17.67
N GLY A 151 23.76 41.31 18.30
CA GLY A 151 22.63 40.70 19.01
C GLY A 151 21.59 40.04 18.11
N ILE A 152 21.79 40.14 16.79
CA ILE A 152 20.84 39.71 15.79
C ILE A 152 20.78 38.17 15.73
N PRO A 153 19.58 37.54 15.83
CA PRO A 153 19.43 36.09 15.72
C PRO A 153 19.60 35.57 14.29
N PHE A 154 20.32 34.46 14.14
CA PHE A 154 20.46 33.70 12.89
C PHE A 154 20.22 32.20 13.07
N HIS A 155 19.84 31.54 11.97
CA HIS A 155 19.53 30.12 11.92
C HIS A 155 20.15 29.50 10.65
N ILE A 156 20.85 28.36 10.78
CA ILE A 156 21.29 27.53 9.64
C ILE A 156 20.35 26.33 9.58
N TYR A 157 19.60 26.18 8.50
CA TYR A 157 18.50 25.21 8.42
C TYR A 157 18.89 23.91 7.73
N ALA A 158 19.67 24.00 6.65
CA ALA A 158 20.04 22.82 5.86
C ALA A 158 21.46 22.90 5.30
N HIS A 159 22.08 21.72 5.19
CA HIS A 159 23.19 21.44 4.30
C HIS A 159 22.62 21.11 2.92
N ILE A 160 23.11 21.79 1.88
CA ILE A 160 22.82 21.46 0.48
C ILE A 160 24.12 21.06 -0.20
N LYS A 161 24.14 19.87 -0.82
CA LYS A 161 25.20 19.45 -1.73
C LYS A 161 24.62 19.32 -3.14
N PHE A 162 25.23 20.03 -4.08
CA PHE A 162 24.85 20.00 -5.50
C PHE A 162 25.62 18.91 -6.21
N TYR A 163 24.88 18.01 -6.84
CA TYR A 163 25.43 16.98 -7.71
C TYR A 163 24.94 17.27 -9.13
N GLY A 164 25.89 17.40 -10.05
CA GLY A 164 25.63 17.02 -11.42
C GLY A 164 25.36 15.51 -11.47
N PRO A 165 24.62 15.04 -12.48
CA PRO A 165 24.27 13.63 -12.57
C PRO A 165 25.54 12.77 -12.62
N PRO A 166 25.53 11.55 -12.05
CA PRO A 166 26.62 10.61 -12.27
C PRO A 166 26.77 10.38 -13.77
N SER A 167 28.01 10.15 -14.24
CA SER A 167 28.31 10.00 -15.66
C SER A 167 27.42 8.98 -16.36
N LEU A 168 26.97 7.95 -15.63
CA LEU A 168 26.07 6.91 -16.10
C LEU A 168 25.05 6.54 -15.03
N PHE A 169 23.78 6.43 -15.42
CA PHE A 169 22.69 6.09 -14.51
C PHE A 169 21.72 5.08 -15.15
N ILE A 170 21.23 4.12 -14.36
CA ILE A 170 20.07 3.32 -14.73
C ILE A 170 18.85 4.12 -14.25
N THR A 171 18.20 4.81 -15.18
CA THR A 171 17.08 5.72 -14.88
C THR A 171 15.79 4.97 -14.57
N GLN A 172 15.62 3.76 -15.14
CA GLN A 172 14.45 2.90 -14.99
C GLN A 172 14.89 1.43 -15.19
N CYS A 173 14.29 0.48 -14.48
CA CYS A 173 14.50 -0.95 -14.72
C CYS A 173 13.34 -1.79 -14.17
N ASP A 174 13.03 -2.90 -14.83
CA ASP A 174 11.95 -3.79 -14.42
C ASP A 174 12.28 -4.56 -13.13
N GLU A 175 11.39 -4.42 -12.15
CA GLU A 175 11.30 -5.31 -10.98
C GLU A 175 10.18 -6.34 -11.23
N LEU A 176 10.57 -7.59 -11.49
CA LEU A 176 9.66 -8.68 -11.75
C LEU A 176 9.07 -9.19 -10.44
N GLY A 177 7.74 -9.17 -10.31
CA GLY A 177 7.02 -9.91 -9.28
C GLY A 177 7.14 -11.44 -9.44
N ASN A 178 6.73 -12.16 -8.42
CA ASN A 178 6.54 -13.61 -8.44
C ASN A 178 5.59 -14.03 -9.57
N THR A 179 5.69 -15.28 -10.00
CA THR A 179 4.99 -15.77 -11.20
C THR A 179 4.55 -17.21 -11.04
N TYR A 180 3.58 -17.66 -11.85
CA TYR A 180 3.28 -19.08 -12.07
C TYR A 180 3.89 -19.60 -13.39
N SER A 181 4.51 -18.73 -14.19
CA SER A 181 5.17 -19.10 -15.43
C SER A 181 6.50 -19.82 -15.16
N THR A 182 6.70 -20.98 -15.79
CA THR A 182 8.00 -21.65 -15.91
C THR A 182 8.72 -21.30 -17.23
N LEU A 183 8.15 -20.40 -18.04
CA LEU A 183 8.70 -19.95 -19.31
C LEU A 183 9.72 -18.81 -19.08
N PRO A 184 10.59 -18.50 -20.06
CA PRO A 184 11.46 -17.34 -20.01
C PRO A 184 10.68 -16.04 -19.78
N ARG A 185 11.32 -15.05 -19.14
CA ARG A 185 10.73 -13.73 -18.84
C ARG A 185 11.60 -12.62 -19.37
N ASP A 186 10.98 -11.70 -20.09
CA ASP A 186 11.58 -10.46 -20.55
C ASP A 186 11.82 -9.51 -19.37
N VAL A 187 12.91 -8.76 -19.44
CA VAL A 187 13.20 -7.63 -18.55
C VAL A 187 13.77 -6.47 -19.35
N TYR A 188 13.33 -5.27 -19.02
CA TYR A 188 13.74 -4.02 -19.67
C TYR A 188 14.42 -3.07 -18.69
N LEU A 189 15.29 -2.21 -19.21
CA LEU A 189 15.81 -1.08 -18.46
C LEU A 189 16.20 0.09 -19.36
N LYS A 190 16.13 1.29 -18.79
CA LYS A 190 16.61 2.53 -19.38
C LYS A 190 17.94 2.93 -18.73
N VAL A 191 18.92 3.24 -19.56
CA VAL A 191 20.24 3.72 -19.15
C VAL A 191 20.48 5.07 -19.81
N THR A 192 20.92 6.05 -19.02
CA THR A 192 21.21 7.39 -19.49
C THR A 192 22.66 7.77 -19.13
N HIS A 193 23.39 8.31 -20.10
CA HIS A 193 24.73 8.88 -19.95
C HIS A 193 24.63 10.40 -19.96
N TYR A 194 25.34 11.07 -19.04
CA TYR A 194 25.19 12.52 -18.85
C TYR A 194 26.49 13.33 -19.02
N GLU A 195 27.63 12.67 -19.26
CA GLU A 195 28.90 13.37 -19.44
C GLU A 195 29.22 13.70 -20.90
N ALA A 196 30.02 14.74 -21.11
CA ALA A 196 30.49 15.09 -22.43
C ALA A 196 31.64 14.15 -22.87
N ASN A 197 31.62 13.73 -24.14
CA ASN A 197 32.61 12.86 -24.78
C ASN A 197 32.58 11.36 -24.38
N GLY A 198 31.59 10.93 -23.60
CA GLY A 198 31.30 9.51 -23.38
C GLY A 198 30.01 9.07 -24.07
N TYR A 199 29.72 7.77 -23.96
CA TYR A 199 28.45 7.15 -24.31
C TYR A 199 28.31 5.80 -23.59
N ILE A 200 27.10 5.24 -23.56
CA ILE A 200 26.81 3.90 -23.03
C ILE A 200 27.54 2.86 -23.89
N ASP A 201 28.47 2.13 -23.29
CA ASP A 201 29.32 1.13 -23.96
C ASP A 201 28.65 -0.24 -23.96
N SER A 202 28.23 -0.69 -22.77
CA SER A 202 27.67 -2.02 -22.58
C SER A 202 26.76 -2.08 -21.36
N VAL A 203 25.64 -2.77 -21.51
CA VAL A 203 24.67 -3.06 -20.46
C VAL A 203 24.61 -4.56 -20.25
N PHE A 204 24.58 -5.00 -19.01
CA PHE A 204 24.69 -6.39 -18.58
C PHE A 204 23.50 -6.76 -17.69
N LEU A 205 22.91 -7.93 -17.91
CA LEU A 205 22.04 -8.62 -16.98
C LEU A 205 22.85 -9.72 -16.29
N TYR A 206 22.87 -9.71 -14.96
CA TYR A 206 23.39 -10.80 -14.14
C TYR A 206 22.21 -11.55 -13.52
N TYR A 207 22.17 -12.88 -13.61
CA TYR A 207 21.14 -13.69 -12.96
C TYR A 207 21.66 -15.00 -12.37
N SER A 208 21.06 -15.45 -11.27
CA SER A 208 21.41 -16.69 -10.54
C SER A 208 20.15 -17.37 -10.02
N LEU A 209 20.11 -18.70 -10.06
CA LEU A 209 19.08 -19.50 -9.41
C LEU A 209 19.45 -19.82 -7.96
N ASN A 210 18.45 -19.82 -7.08
CA ASN A 210 18.46 -20.35 -5.70
C ASN A 210 19.64 -19.89 -4.83
N GLY A 211 20.14 -18.67 -5.04
CA GLY A 211 21.29 -18.13 -4.29
C GLY A 211 22.58 -18.94 -4.47
N SER A 212 22.72 -19.71 -5.56
CA SER A 212 23.84 -20.65 -5.78
C SER A 212 25.24 -20.01 -5.80
N GLY A 213 25.33 -18.69 -5.93
CA GLY A 213 26.58 -17.94 -6.10
C GLY A 213 27.15 -17.99 -7.51
N ILE A 214 26.54 -18.78 -8.42
CA ILE A 214 26.90 -18.84 -9.83
C ILE A 214 26.04 -17.83 -10.60
N TRP A 215 26.68 -16.78 -11.11
CA TRP A 215 26.02 -15.75 -11.90
C TRP A 215 26.23 -15.99 -13.38
N ASN A 216 25.12 -16.19 -14.10
CA ASN A 216 25.07 -16.10 -15.55
C ASN A 216 25.06 -14.61 -15.95
N VAL A 217 25.62 -14.30 -17.12
CA VAL A 217 25.77 -12.91 -17.59
C VAL A 217 25.37 -12.82 -19.06
N GLU A 218 24.33 -12.05 -19.34
CA GLU A 218 24.00 -11.58 -20.68
C GLU A 218 24.45 -10.12 -20.82
N TYR A 219 24.73 -9.67 -22.05
CA TYR A 219 25.04 -8.27 -22.29
C TYR A 219 24.62 -7.80 -23.69
N SER A 220 24.33 -6.51 -23.80
CA SER A 220 24.13 -5.83 -25.07
C SER A 220 24.95 -4.55 -25.12
N THR A 221 25.49 -4.24 -26.30
CA THR A 221 26.15 -2.96 -26.62
C THR A 221 25.26 -2.06 -27.46
N GLN A 222 24.02 -2.47 -27.75
CA GLN A 222 23.06 -1.73 -28.58
C GLN A 222 21.69 -1.70 -27.88
N PRO A 223 21.04 -0.52 -27.79
CA PRO A 223 19.69 -0.44 -27.26
C PRO A 223 18.66 -0.97 -28.27
N VAL A 224 17.51 -1.43 -27.78
CA VAL A 224 16.34 -1.78 -28.61
C VAL A 224 15.55 -0.54 -29.05
N SER A 225 15.65 0.57 -28.31
CA SER A 225 15.15 1.89 -28.70
C SER A 225 15.90 3.01 -27.98
N GLY A 226 15.82 4.24 -28.49
CA GLY A 226 16.70 5.33 -28.04
C GLY A 226 18.08 5.27 -28.71
N ASP A 227 19.11 5.78 -28.04
CA ASP A 227 20.47 5.87 -28.60
C ASP A 227 21.57 5.54 -27.56
N SER A 228 22.83 5.82 -27.90
CA SER A 228 23.98 5.56 -27.04
C SER A 228 24.14 6.56 -25.88
N ILE A 229 23.27 7.57 -25.77
CA ILE A 229 23.22 8.54 -24.66
C ILE A 229 21.99 8.28 -23.79
N ASP A 230 20.83 8.00 -24.37
CA ASP A 230 19.60 7.63 -23.67
C ASP A 230 18.99 6.37 -24.29
N GLY A 231 19.38 5.20 -23.76
CA GLY A 231 19.16 3.90 -24.39
C GLY A 231 18.28 2.96 -23.58
N TYR A 232 17.37 2.29 -24.28
CA TYR A 232 16.46 1.28 -23.73
C TYR A 232 17.02 -0.10 -24.08
N TYR A 233 17.16 -0.98 -23.10
CA TYR A 233 17.76 -2.30 -23.25
C TYR A 233 16.76 -3.39 -22.85
N HIS A 234 16.87 -4.54 -23.49
CA HIS A 234 16.01 -5.71 -23.30
C HIS A 234 16.89 -6.94 -23.08
N PHE A 235 16.49 -7.79 -22.14
CA PHE A 235 17.09 -9.09 -21.88
C PHE A 235 16.01 -10.12 -21.60
N VAL A 236 16.36 -11.39 -21.72
CA VAL A 236 15.47 -12.51 -21.38
C VAL A 236 16.15 -13.35 -20.31
N ILE A 237 15.49 -13.50 -19.15
CA ILE A 237 15.87 -14.47 -18.14
C ILE A 237 15.29 -15.83 -18.54
N PRO A 238 16.09 -16.91 -18.67
CA PRO A 238 15.57 -18.24 -18.99
C PRO A 238 14.55 -18.76 -17.96
N GLY A 239 13.65 -19.63 -18.43
CA GLY A 239 12.63 -20.24 -17.57
C GLY A 239 13.22 -21.10 -16.45
N ALA A 240 12.56 -21.08 -15.29
CA ALA A 240 12.95 -21.82 -14.08
C ALA A 240 11.83 -22.76 -13.60
N SER A 241 12.14 -23.64 -12.64
CA SER A 241 11.20 -24.63 -12.12
C SER A 241 10.33 -24.05 -11.00
N VAL A 242 9.13 -24.62 -10.81
CA VAL A 242 8.28 -24.29 -9.64
C VAL A 242 9.06 -24.53 -8.35
N GLY A 243 9.11 -23.51 -7.50
CA GLY A 243 9.88 -23.47 -6.26
C GLY A 243 11.25 -22.80 -6.37
N ASP A 244 11.76 -22.53 -7.58
CA ASP A 244 13.01 -21.79 -7.76
C ASP A 244 12.82 -20.30 -7.43
N THR A 245 13.83 -19.72 -6.77
CA THR A 245 14.02 -18.27 -6.66
C THR A 245 15.06 -17.82 -7.69
N VAL A 246 14.69 -16.87 -8.53
CA VAL A 246 15.57 -16.18 -9.46
C VAL A 246 16.04 -14.90 -8.82
N TYR A 247 17.36 -14.70 -8.72
CA TYR A 247 17.99 -13.44 -8.32
C TYR A 247 18.59 -12.77 -9.55
N TYR A 248 18.41 -11.46 -9.73
CA TYR A 248 19.00 -10.75 -10.84
C TYR A 248 19.31 -9.28 -10.52
N TYR A 249 20.25 -8.70 -11.26
CA TYR A 249 20.55 -7.27 -11.24
C TYR A 249 21.18 -6.84 -12.56
N PHE A 250 21.18 -5.53 -12.82
CA PHE A 250 21.77 -4.93 -14.00
C PHE A 250 23.06 -4.19 -13.66
N LYS A 251 23.94 -4.12 -14.65
CA LYS A 251 25.10 -3.23 -14.65
C LYS A 251 25.17 -2.50 -15.99
N ALA A 252 25.43 -1.20 -15.97
CA ALA A 252 25.79 -0.46 -17.18
C ALA A 252 27.25 0.03 -17.08
N LYS A 253 27.91 0.17 -18.23
CA LYS A 253 29.22 0.81 -18.39
C LYS A 253 29.17 1.90 -19.45
N ASN A 254 30.02 2.92 -19.30
CA ASN A 254 30.26 3.93 -20.32
C ASN A 254 31.66 3.74 -20.94
N THR A 255 31.92 4.45 -22.04
CA THR A 255 33.23 4.46 -22.71
C THR A 255 34.34 5.20 -21.95
N LEU A 256 34.01 5.88 -20.85
CA LEU A 256 34.96 6.54 -19.95
C LEU A 256 35.50 5.59 -18.87
N GLY A 257 34.90 4.41 -18.73
CA GLY A 257 35.31 3.36 -17.78
C GLY A 257 34.46 3.29 -16.51
N ASP A 258 33.48 4.19 -16.34
CA ASP A 258 32.57 4.15 -15.21
C ASP A 258 31.57 3.01 -15.32
N SER A 259 30.99 2.64 -14.19
CA SER A 259 29.87 1.71 -14.17
C SER A 259 28.89 1.98 -13.05
N THR A 260 27.61 1.73 -13.32
CA THR A 260 26.52 1.81 -12.36
C THR A 260 25.77 0.47 -12.30
N PHE A 261 25.02 0.25 -11.22
CA PHE A 261 24.30 -0.99 -10.94
C PHE A 261 22.86 -0.68 -10.51
N SER A 262 21.92 -1.59 -10.81
CA SER A 262 20.60 -1.55 -10.18
C SER A 262 20.67 -2.07 -8.73
N GLY A 263 19.54 -2.02 -8.03
CA GLY A 263 19.32 -2.91 -6.89
C GLY A 263 19.38 -4.39 -7.30
N MET A 264 19.48 -5.28 -6.31
CA MET A 264 19.32 -6.72 -6.53
C MET A 264 17.85 -7.08 -6.37
N PHE A 265 17.26 -7.55 -7.47
CA PHE A 265 15.88 -7.99 -7.55
C PHE A 265 15.79 -9.51 -7.40
N ASN A 266 14.61 -10.01 -7.04
CA ASN A 266 14.35 -11.44 -7.00
C ASN A 266 12.87 -11.76 -7.19
N TYR A 267 12.58 -12.93 -7.76
CA TYR A 267 11.23 -13.48 -7.85
C TYR A 267 11.23 -15.00 -7.70
N VAL A 268 10.07 -15.55 -7.33
CA VAL A 268 9.84 -16.97 -7.09
C VAL A 268 8.84 -17.52 -8.12
N ILE A 269 9.14 -18.70 -8.66
CA ILE A 269 8.17 -19.46 -9.44
C ILE A 269 7.21 -20.17 -8.46
N LYS A 270 6.08 -19.54 -8.16
CA LYS A 270 5.04 -20.08 -7.27
C LYS A 270 4.18 -21.11 -8.01
N SER A 271 3.29 -21.78 -7.29
CA SER A 271 2.23 -22.61 -7.87
C SER A 271 0.89 -22.34 -7.21
N GLY A 272 -0.15 -22.21 -8.01
CA GLY A 272 -1.54 -22.13 -7.56
C GLY A 272 -2.11 -23.53 -7.24
N ARG A 273 -3.19 -23.57 -6.46
CA ARG A 273 -3.84 -24.82 -6.03
C ARG A 273 -5.09 -25.11 -6.86
N GLN A 274 -5.25 -26.36 -7.28
CA GLN A 274 -6.39 -26.77 -8.10
C GLN A 274 -7.73 -26.50 -7.39
N GLY A 275 -8.63 -25.77 -8.05
CA GLY A 275 -9.95 -25.42 -7.55
C GLY A 275 -9.98 -24.41 -6.40
N TYR A 276 -8.85 -23.73 -6.13
CA TYR A 276 -8.78 -22.57 -5.25
C TYR A 276 -9.01 -21.29 -6.09
N GLY A 277 -9.66 -20.28 -5.53
CA GLY A 277 -9.68 -18.93 -6.10
C GLY A 277 -8.40 -18.15 -5.78
N LEU A 278 -8.32 -16.91 -6.22
CA LEU A 278 -7.23 -16.00 -5.89
C LEU A 278 -7.71 -14.94 -4.88
N TYR A 279 -6.91 -14.65 -3.87
CA TYR A 279 -7.07 -13.50 -3.00
C TYR A 279 -5.83 -12.61 -3.09
N ILE A 280 -5.99 -11.44 -3.70
CA ILE A 280 -4.97 -10.40 -3.84
C ILE A 280 -5.13 -9.42 -2.67
N THR A 281 -4.03 -9.10 -2.00
CA THR A 281 -3.94 -8.08 -0.96
C THR A 281 -2.68 -7.26 -1.14
N ASP A 282 -2.71 -5.98 -0.83
CA ASP A 282 -1.55 -5.09 -0.86
C ASP A 282 -0.72 -5.11 0.44
N GLY A 283 -1.25 -5.73 1.50
CA GLY A 283 -0.59 -5.83 2.81
C GLY A 283 -0.75 -4.59 3.71
N ASN A 284 -1.49 -3.55 3.29
CA ASN A 284 -1.65 -2.31 4.07
C ASN A 284 -2.77 -2.34 5.12
N ALA A 285 -3.65 -3.36 5.08
CA ALA A 285 -4.75 -3.51 6.02
C ALA A 285 -4.97 -4.97 6.44
N ASP A 286 -5.12 -5.19 7.75
CA ASP A 286 -5.67 -6.42 8.35
C ASP A 286 -7.17 -6.56 8.01
N PHE A 287 -7.46 -6.83 6.74
CA PHE A 287 -8.78 -7.33 6.31
C PHE A 287 -9.18 -8.54 7.18
N ALA A 288 -10.47 -8.89 7.24
CA ALA A 288 -10.95 -10.16 7.85
C ALA A 288 -10.51 -11.37 7.00
N THR A 289 -9.19 -11.57 6.97
CA THR A 289 -8.46 -12.53 6.16
C THR A 289 -8.60 -13.93 6.73
N ASP A 290 -8.90 -14.10 8.01
CA ASP A 290 -8.97 -15.41 8.63
C ASP A 290 -10.08 -16.28 8.01
N ILE A 291 -11.25 -15.71 7.69
CA ILE A 291 -12.30 -16.46 7.01
C ILE A 291 -12.03 -16.69 5.51
N LEU A 292 -11.34 -15.77 4.80
CA LEU A 292 -10.93 -16.04 3.41
C LEU A 292 -9.79 -17.06 3.35
N VAL A 293 -8.70 -16.79 4.06
CA VAL A 293 -7.40 -17.48 3.99
C VAL A 293 -7.37 -18.75 4.83
N ASN A 294 -7.89 -18.73 6.07
CA ASN A 294 -7.85 -19.91 6.95
C ASN A 294 -9.08 -20.82 6.77
N LEU A 295 -10.21 -20.31 6.27
CA LEU A 295 -11.40 -21.12 6.00
C LEU A 295 -11.60 -21.52 4.54
N TYR A 296 -11.44 -20.62 3.57
CA TYR A 296 -11.78 -20.89 2.16
C TYR A 296 -10.60 -21.31 1.29
N LYS A 297 -10.96 -21.85 0.13
CA LYS A 297 -10.01 -22.31 -0.87
C LYS A 297 -9.60 -21.12 -1.72
N VAL A 298 -8.71 -20.28 -1.18
CA VAL A 298 -8.03 -19.22 -1.94
C VAL A 298 -6.53 -19.38 -1.79
N ASP A 299 -5.80 -19.08 -2.86
CA ASP A 299 -4.37 -18.82 -2.78
C ASP A 299 -4.17 -17.33 -2.51
N VAL A 300 -3.26 -17.00 -1.60
CA VAL A 300 -2.99 -15.61 -1.22
C VAL A 300 -1.84 -15.07 -2.06
N TRP A 301 -2.06 -13.89 -2.60
CA TRP A 301 -1.09 -13.08 -3.31
C TRP A 301 -0.94 -11.75 -2.59
N ASN A 302 0.17 -11.57 -1.89
CA ASN A 302 0.44 -10.33 -1.16
C ASN A 302 1.37 -9.47 -2.03
N VAL A 303 0.87 -8.39 -2.62
CA VAL A 303 1.61 -7.55 -3.56
C VAL A 303 2.90 -6.98 -2.96
N ALA A 304 2.93 -6.66 -1.66
CA ALA A 304 4.14 -6.18 -0.99
C ALA A 304 5.24 -7.25 -0.81
N VAL A 305 4.92 -8.54 -1.03
CA VAL A 305 5.85 -9.68 -0.90
C VAL A 305 6.06 -10.41 -2.23
N ASP A 306 5.01 -10.46 -3.04
CA ASP A 306 4.92 -11.19 -4.30
C ASP A 306 5.06 -10.30 -5.54
N GLY A 307 5.05 -8.97 -5.39
CA GLY A 307 4.83 -8.03 -6.49
C GLY A 307 3.42 -8.15 -7.08
N TYR A 308 3.12 -7.38 -8.13
CA TYR A 308 1.82 -7.43 -8.79
C TYR A 308 1.63 -8.76 -9.54
N PRO A 309 0.43 -9.37 -9.54
CA PRO A 309 0.20 -10.63 -10.23
C PRO A 309 0.35 -10.49 -11.74
N ASP A 310 1.22 -11.29 -12.35
CA ASP A 310 1.41 -11.27 -13.80
C ASP A 310 0.33 -12.07 -14.56
N SER A 311 0.41 -12.06 -15.90
CA SER A 311 -0.52 -12.76 -16.78
C SER A 311 -0.65 -14.26 -16.51
N SER A 312 0.39 -14.92 -15.97
CA SER A 312 0.37 -16.34 -15.63
C SER A 312 -0.45 -16.61 -14.37
N VAL A 313 -0.45 -15.67 -13.41
CA VAL A 313 -1.28 -15.74 -12.21
C VAL A 313 -2.75 -15.61 -12.60
N PHE A 314 -3.12 -14.57 -13.36
CA PHE A 314 -4.48 -14.40 -13.87
C PHE A 314 -4.93 -15.58 -14.76
N ALA A 315 -4.05 -16.09 -15.63
CA ALA A 315 -4.37 -17.23 -16.49
C ALA A 315 -4.67 -18.50 -15.68
N PHE A 316 -4.02 -18.72 -14.53
CA PHE A 316 -4.28 -19.89 -13.69
C PHE A 316 -5.71 -19.93 -13.13
N TYR A 317 -6.30 -18.78 -12.84
CA TYR A 317 -7.69 -18.65 -12.40
C TYR A 317 -8.67 -18.32 -13.54
N THR A 318 -8.20 -18.12 -14.77
CA THR A 318 -9.09 -17.86 -15.92
C THR A 318 -9.74 -19.15 -16.41
N SER A 319 -11.06 -19.12 -16.61
CA SER A 319 -11.83 -20.27 -17.08
C SER A 319 -11.25 -20.82 -18.40
N GLY A 320 -11.03 -22.14 -18.45
CA GLY A 320 -10.43 -22.82 -19.60
C GLY A 320 -8.91 -22.62 -19.81
N LYS A 321 -8.25 -21.70 -19.09
CA LYS A 321 -6.79 -21.49 -19.17
C LYS A 321 -6.00 -22.22 -18.07
N GLY A 322 -6.58 -22.34 -16.87
CA GLY A 322 -5.87 -22.87 -15.70
C GLY A 322 -6.67 -23.85 -14.84
N ALA A 323 -6.03 -24.32 -13.77
CA ALA A 323 -6.61 -25.28 -12.82
C ALA A 323 -7.23 -24.61 -11.58
N GLY A 324 -7.09 -23.29 -11.44
CA GLY A 324 -7.74 -22.50 -10.41
C GLY A 324 -9.26 -22.43 -10.63
N LYS A 325 -9.96 -22.03 -9.59
CA LYS A 325 -11.38 -21.66 -9.66
C LYS A 325 -11.49 -20.23 -10.20
N PRO A 326 -12.44 -19.92 -11.10
CA PRO A 326 -12.56 -18.58 -11.68
C PRO A 326 -13.22 -17.58 -10.73
N VAL A 327 -12.57 -17.34 -9.61
CA VAL A 327 -12.92 -16.30 -8.64
C VAL A 327 -11.65 -15.59 -8.21
N ILE A 328 -11.61 -14.28 -8.44
CA ILE A 328 -10.55 -13.37 -7.99
C ILE A 328 -11.20 -12.40 -7.00
N ILE A 329 -10.65 -12.36 -5.80
CA ILE A 329 -10.95 -11.36 -4.77
C ILE A 329 -9.73 -10.46 -4.68
N TRP A 330 -9.93 -9.16 -4.75
CA TRP A 330 -8.87 -8.17 -4.62
C TRP A 330 -9.26 -7.17 -3.54
N ASN A 331 -8.42 -7.05 -2.52
CA ASN A 331 -8.52 -6.04 -1.47
C ASN A 331 -7.32 -5.08 -1.56
N ALA A 332 -7.55 -3.78 -1.62
CA ALA A 332 -6.50 -2.79 -1.86
C ALA A 332 -6.71 -1.43 -1.19
N TRP A 333 -5.60 -0.70 -1.05
CA TRP A 333 -5.53 0.68 -0.58
C TRP A 333 -5.21 1.64 -1.74
N GLY A 334 -6.20 2.02 -2.53
CA GLY A 334 -6.02 2.90 -3.67
C GLY A 334 -5.18 2.27 -4.77
N ALA A 335 -5.54 1.05 -5.21
CA ALA A 335 -4.82 0.34 -6.27
C ALA A 335 -4.89 1.10 -7.60
N ARG A 336 -3.81 1.83 -7.89
CA ARG A 336 -3.57 2.52 -9.18
C ARG A 336 -3.50 1.53 -10.35
N GLU A 337 -3.24 0.27 -10.06
CA GLU A 337 -2.68 -0.67 -11.02
C GLU A 337 -3.75 -1.37 -11.88
N ILE A 338 -5.04 -1.20 -11.54
CA ILE A 338 -6.19 -1.87 -12.17
C ILE A 338 -6.45 -1.52 -13.67
N SER A 339 -5.54 -0.86 -14.42
CA SER A 339 -5.82 -0.42 -15.81
C SER A 339 -4.65 -0.05 -16.79
N LEU A 340 -4.37 -0.90 -17.84
CA LEU A 340 -3.49 -0.74 -19.06
C LEU A 340 -2.20 -1.62 -19.25
N TYR A 341 -0.97 -1.11 -19.02
CA TYR A 341 0.41 -1.72 -19.10
C TYR A 341 1.13 -2.09 -20.40
N ASN A 342 2.46 -2.15 -20.24
CA ASN A 342 3.36 -3.11 -20.88
C ASN A 342 4.61 -3.39 -20.00
N TYR A 343 5.27 -4.55 -20.15
CA TYR A 343 6.67 -4.69 -19.71
C TYR A 343 7.55 -3.92 -20.70
N GLY A 344 8.37 -2.98 -20.21
CA GLY A 344 9.08 -2.00 -21.03
C GLY A 344 9.11 -0.61 -20.40
N CYS A 345 10.20 0.13 -20.61
CA CYS A 345 10.52 1.38 -19.90
C CYS A 345 9.69 2.63 -20.33
N ASP A 346 8.40 2.47 -20.66
CA ASP A 346 7.49 3.59 -20.93
C ASP A 346 6.53 3.80 -19.74
N TYR A 347 6.84 4.79 -18.91
CA TYR A 347 6.39 4.90 -17.50
C TYR A 347 4.94 5.37 -17.30
N SER A 348 4.01 5.04 -18.21
CA SER A 348 2.68 5.70 -18.28
C SER A 348 1.45 4.82 -18.61
N SER A 349 1.46 3.53 -18.26
CA SER A 349 0.26 2.64 -18.28
C SER A 349 0.47 1.36 -17.41
N PHE A 350 -0.50 0.81 -16.63
CA PHE A 350 -0.31 -0.28 -15.60
C PHE A 350 -1.47 -1.32 -15.49
N ALA A 351 -1.30 -2.65 -15.39
CA ALA A 351 -1.99 -3.56 -16.34
C ALA A 351 -3.52 -3.76 -16.29
N GLU A 352 -4.15 -3.58 -15.14
CA GLU A 352 -5.08 -4.58 -14.61
C GLU A 352 -6.26 -4.96 -15.54
N SER A 353 -6.79 -3.97 -16.25
CA SER A 353 -8.00 -4.10 -17.08
C SER A 353 -7.94 -5.14 -18.19
N VAL A 354 -6.78 -5.45 -18.79
CA VAL A 354 -6.72 -6.44 -19.89
C VAL A 354 -6.88 -7.86 -19.35
N TYR A 355 -6.16 -8.23 -18.29
CA TYR A 355 -6.28 -9.57 -17.70
C TYR A 355 -7.61 -9.75 -16.94
N ILE A 356 -8.12 -8.69 -16.29
CA ILE A 356 -9.48 -8.68 -15.73
C ILE A 356 -10.52 -8.83 -16.83
N LYS A 357 -10.37 -8.15 -17.96
CA LYS A 357 -11.25 -8.31 -19.13
C LYS A 357 -11.22 -9.73 -19.69
N GLU A 358 -10.02 -10.30 -19.91
CA GLU A 358 -9.90 -11.69 -20.39
C GLU A 358 -10.49 -12.70 -19.39
N PHE A 359 -10.27 -12.49 -18.10
CA PHE A 359 -10.87 -13.28 -17.02
C PHE A 359 -12.40 -13.21 -17.07
N LEU A 360 -12.98 -12.01 -17.15
CA LEU A 360 -14.42 -11.79 -17.25
C LEU A 360 -15.03 -12.30 -18.57
N ASP A 361 -14.31 -12.20 -19.69
CA ASP A 361 -14.76 -12.68 -21.00
C ASP A 361 -14.72 -14.19 -21.13
N ALA A 362 -13.80 -14.88 -20.43
CA ALA A 362 -13.74 -16.34 -20.42
C ALA A 362 -15.03 -17.00 -19.89
N GLY A 363 -15.81 -16.28 -19.08
CA GLY A 363 -17.10 -16.74 -18.56
C GLY A 363 -16.99 -17.48 -17.23
N GLU A 364 -18.13 -17.58 -16.54
CA GLU A 364 -18.28 -18.09 -15.16
C GLU A 364 -17.41 -17.37 -14.11
N ALA A 365 -16.84 -16.22 -14.47
CA ALA A 365 -15.85 -15.52 -13.66
C ALA A 365 -16.52 -14.68 -12.56
N GLY A 366 -15.97 -14.77 -11.36
CA GLY A 366 -16.31 -13.92 -10.22
C GLY A 366 -15.20 -12.95 -9.91
N PHE A 367 -15.45 -11.64 -10.07
CA PHE A 367 -14.51 -10.60 -9.62
C PHE A 367 -15.09 -9.85 -8.41
N TRP A 368 -14.40 -9.86 -7.28
CA TRP A 368 -14.76 -9.07 -6.10
C TRP A 368 -13.66 -8.08 -5.83
N PHE A 369 -13.91 -6.79 -6.08
CA PHE A 369 -12.95 -5.74 -5.82
C PHE A 369 -13.41 -4.88 -4.64
N ILE A 370 -12.54 -4.76 -3.66
CA ILE A 370 -12.70 -3.95 -2.46
C ILE A 370 -11.53 -3.00 -2.46
N ASP A 371 -11.80 -1.71 -2.54
CA ASP A 371 -10.76 -0.70 -2.43
C ASP A 371 -11.19 0.38 -1.46
N GLN A 372 -10.30 0.76 -0.54
CA GLN A 372 -10.49 1.90 0.35
C GLN A 372 -10.90 3.15 -0.43
N ASP A 373 -10.21 3.36 -1.55
CA ASP A 373 -10.21 4.53 -2.39
C ASP A 373 -10.40 4.09 -3.86
N LEU A 374 -11.59 3.53 -4.10
CA LEU A 374 -12.00 3.07 -5.42
C LEU A 374 -12.12 4.22 -6.43
N GLY A 375 -12.38 5.44 -5.95
CA GLY A 375 -12.45 6.64 -6.77
C GLY A 375 -11.08 6.93 -7.35
N PHE A 376 -10.07 7.09 -6.51
CA PHE A 376 -8.67 7.21 -6.90
C PHE A 376 -8.24 6.09 -7.86
N SER A 377 -8.51 4.83 -7.50
CA SER A 377 -8.14 3.64 -8.28
C SER A 377 -8.69 3.62 -9.70
N LEU A 378 -9.94 4.07 -9.91
CA LEU A 378 -10.60 4.03 -11.21
C LEU A 378 -10.53 5.35 -11.99
N LEU A 379 -10.47 6.51 -11.30
CA LEU A 379 -10.54 7.84 -11.90
C LEU A 379 -9.17 8.43 -12.18
N ASN A 380 -8.17 8.19 -11.33
CA ASN A 380 -6.81 8.66 -11.58
C ASN A 380 -6.28 8.14 -12.93
N VAL A 381 -6.62 6.88 -13.28
CA VAL A 381 -6.19 6.28 -14.54
C VAL A 381 -6.98 6.79 -15.75
N LEU A 382 -8.27 7.09 -15.59
CA LEU A 382 -9.12 7.58 -16.68
C LEU A 382 -8.97 9.09 -16.95
N PHE A 383 -8.63 9.89 -15.93
CA PHE A 383 -8.70 11.36 -15.98
C PHE A 383 -7.46 12.08 -15.42
N GLN A 384 -6.59 11.41 -14.68
CA GLN A 384 -5.46 12.01 -13.93
C GLN A 384 -5.90 13.09 -12.93
N ASP A 385 -7.12 12.96 -12.41
CA ASP A 385 -7.80 13.91 -11.53
C ASP A 385 -8.60 13.15 -10.47
N TYR A 386 -8.92 13.84 -9.36
CA TYR A 386 -9.64 13.31 -8.20
C TYR A 386 -10.91 14.15 -8.02
N GLY A 387 -12.04 13.59 -8.42
CA GLY A 387 -13.31 14.28 -8.35
C GLY A 387 -14.46 13.51 -8.98
N THR A 388 -15.45 14.26 -9.47
CA THR A 388 -16.70 13.71 -10.01
C THR A 388 -16.67 13.62 -11.53
N HIS A 389 -16.65 12.40 -12.09
CA HIS A 389 -16.52 12.18 -13.54
C HIS A 389 -17.60 11.27 -14.13
N GLU A 390 -18.06 11.62 -15.33
CA GLU A 390 -18.82 10.74 -16.23
C GLU A 390 -17.86 9.76 -16.92
N ILE A 391 -18.08 8.47 -16.74
CA ILE A 391 -17.20 7.40 -17.22
C ILE A 391 -17.40 7.19 -18.75
N PRO A 392 -16.33 7.14 -19.57
CA PRO A 392 -16.46 6.94 -21.01
C PRO A 392 -17.15 5.61 -21.34
N GLN A 393 -18.13 5.62 -22.24
CA GLN A 393 -18.90 4.42 -22.62
C GLN A 393 -18.02 3.31 -23.24
N THR A 394 -16.89 3.68 -23.83
CA THR A 394 -15.88 2.78 -24.41
C THR A 394 -14.95 2.15 -23.36
N SER A 395 -14.95 2.65 -22.12
CA SER A 395 -14.10 2.11 -21.05
C SER A 395 -14.61 0.74 -20.56
N TRP A 396 -13.68 -0.06 -20.05
CA TRP A 396 -14.01 -1.32 -19.36
C TRP A 396 -14.83 -1.05 -18.08
N VAL A 397 -14.55 0.05 -17.38
CA VAL A 397 -15.29 0.53 -16.19
C VAL A 397 -16.78 0.70 -16.51
N ASN A 398 -17.13 1.38 -17.61
CA ASN A 398 -18.53 1.49 -18.02
C ASN A 398 -19.10 0.16 -18.54
N SER A 399 -18.37 -0.55 -19.41
CA SER A 399 -18.89 -1.71 -20.13
C SER A 399 -19.03 -2.98 -19.26
N TYR A 400 -18.09 -3.26 -18.35
CA TYR A 400 -18.10 -4.42 -17.46
C TYR A 400 -18.66 -4.08 -16.07
N LEU A 401 -18.22 -2.98 -15.43
CA LEU A 401 -18.65 -2.64 -14.06
C LEU A 401 -20.02 -1.92 -14.03
N GLY A 402 -20.44 -1.34 -15.15
CA GLY A 402 -21.75 -0.69 -15.29
C GLY A 402 -21.82 0.72 -14.70
N ILE A 403 -20.69 1.31 -14.34
CA ILE A 403 -20.60 2.65 -13.76
C ILE A 403 -20.73 3.69 -14.87
N ILE A 404 -21.70 4.60 -14.73
CA ILE A 404 -21.91 5.74 -15.63
C ILE A 404 -21.21 6.98 -15.08
N LYS A 405 -21.31 7.22 -13.76
CA LYS A 405 -20.69 8.36 -13.09
C LYS A 405 -20.21 7.95 -11.69
N LEU A 406 -19.02 8.40 -11.31
CA LEU A 406 -18.33 8.09 -10.05
C LEU A 406 -17.79 9.38 -9.44
N THR A 407 -17.83 9.49 -8.11
CA THR A 407 -17.23 10.60 -7.37
C THR A 407 -16.14 10.08 -6.45
N ASP A 408 -14.98 10.72 -6.53
CA ASP A 408 -13.85 10.58 -5.64
C ASP A 408 -13.89 11.61 -4.51
N ASP A 409 -13.26 11.30 -3.38
CA ASP A 409 -12.84 12.26 -2.34
C ASP A 409 -13.85 13.32 -1.83
N ASP A 410 -15.14 13.00 -1.84
CA ASP A 410 -16.17 13.91 -1.34
C ASP A 410 -16.17 13.98 0.20
N THR A 411 -15.43 14.97 0.71
CA THR A 411 -15.35 15.35 2.13
C THR A 411 -16.66 15.89 2.73
N SER A 412 -17.66 16.20 1.89
CA SER A 412 -19.03 16.50 2.34
C SER A 412 -19.89 15.24 2.48
N ALA A 413 -19.45 14.12 1.91
CA ALA A 413 -20.15 12.85 1.88
C ALA A 413 -19.60 11.81 2.86
N LEU A 414 -18.48 11.16 2.52
CA LEU A 414 -17.92 10.02 3.25
C LEU A 414 -16.41 10.16 3.52
N SER A 415 -15.68 10.86 2.66
CA SER A 415 -14.27 11.18 2.90
C SER A 415 -14.11 12.03 4.18
N GLY A 416 -13.00 11.83 4.88
CA GLY A 416 -12.70 12.44 6.17
C GLY A 416 -13.48 11.88 7.37
N LYS A 417 -14.39 10.92 7.20
CA LYS A 417 -15.09 10.25 8.31
C LYS A 417 -14.31 9.01 8.77
N ASP A 418 -14.19 8.82 10.08
CA ASP A 418 -13.61 7.61 10.68
C ASP A 418 -14.57 6.40 10.65
N SER A 419 -15.88 6.66 10.65
CA SER A 419 -16.91 5.62 10.61
C SER A 419 -18.19 6.13 9.96
N PHE A 420 -18.97 5.19 9.42
CA PHE A 420 -20.37 5.42 9.04
C PHE A 420 -21.19 4.13 9.18
N ARG A 421 -22.51 4.24 9.19
CA ARG A 421 -23.38 3.07 9.11
C ARG A 421 -23.70 2.72 7.68
N ILE A 422 -23.70 1.43 7.38
CA ILE A 422 -24.20 0.87 6.11
C ILE A 422 -25.54 0.19 6.31
N THR A 423 -26.38 0.31 5.29
CA THR A 423 -27.71 -0.27 5.16
C THR A 423 -27.79 -1.02 3.83
N GLY A 424 -28.79 -1.90 3.70
CA GLY A 424 -29.09 -2.62 2.47
C GLY A 424 -30.44 -3.31 2.58
N ASP A 425 -30.94 -3.89 1.50
CA ASP A 425 -32.25 -4.55 1.53
C ASP A 425 -32.20 -5.87 2.32
N SER A 426 -32.94 -5.93 3.43
CA SER A 426 -33.11 -7.13 4.25
C SER A 426 -33.73 -8.35 3.51
N LEU A 427 -34.36 -8.08 2.35
CA LEU A 427 -34.94 -9.07 1.44
C LEU A 427 -33.96 -9.51 0.33
N ASP A 428 -32.83 -8.82 0.13
CA ASP A 428 -31.83 -9.25 -0.84
C ASP A 428 -31.27 -10.64 -0.43
N PRO A 429 -31.17 -11.60 -1.37
CA PRO A 429 -30.77 -12.97 -1.05
C PRO A 429 -29.30 -13.12 -0.65
N ILE A 430 -28.45 -12.13 -0.93
CA ILE A 430 -27.02 -12.13 -0.65
C ILE A 430 -26.75 -11.31 0.61
N VAL A 431 -27.11 -10.03 0.62
CA VAL A 431 -26.76 -9.10 1.72
C VAL A 431 -27.85 -8.99 2.80
N GLY A 432 -29.09 -9.35 2.48
CA GLY A 432 -30.21 -9.27 3.43
C GLY A 432 -30.00 -9.99 4.77
N PRO A 433 -29.28 -11.14 4.85
CA PRO A 433 -28.90 -11.77 6.12
C PRO A 433 -28.07 -10.87 7.06
N LEU A 434 -27.26 -9.97 6.53
CA LEU A 434 -26.42 -9.04 7.30
C LEU A 434 -27.27 -8.10 8.16
N PHE A 435 -28.36 -7.58 7.59
CA PHE A 435 -29.22 -6.58 8.22
C PHE A 435 -30.26 -7.16 9.19
N ARG A 436 -30.24 -8.48 9.46
CA ARG A 436 -31.16 -9.16 10.40
C ARG A 436 -30.71 -9.10 11.86
N GLY A 437 -29.60 -8.41 12.14
CA GLY A 437 -28.93 -8.33 13.44
C GLY A 437 -27.97 -9.51 13.62
N VAL A 438 -26.76 -9.35 13.10
CA VAL A 438 -25.63 -10.29 13.14
C VAL A 438 -24.62 -9.84 14.19
N GLY A 439 -23.94 -10.78 14.87
CA GLY A 439 -22.95 -10.44 15.89
C GLY A 439 -23.55 -9.58 16.99
N LEU A 440 -22.92 -8.43 17.22
CA LEU A 440 -23.35 -7.36 18.11
C LEU A 440 -24.11 -6.24 17.37
N GLN A 441 -24.23 -6.33 16.04
CA GLN A 441 -24.90 -5.34 15.22
C GLN A 441 -26.43 -5.31 15.43
N PRO A 442 -27.04 -4.11 15.42
CA PRO A 442 -28.49 -3.96 15.44
C PRO A 442 -29.14 -4.45 14.14
N LYS A 443 -30.48 -4.42 14.10
CA LYS A 443 -31.22 -4.70 12.86
C LYS A 443 -31.23 -3.47 11.95
N GLY A 444 -31.14 -3.70 10.65
CA GLY A 444 -31.26 -2.70 9.60
C GLY A 444 -29.95 -2.03 9.16
N PHE A 445 -28.88 -2.11 9.97
CA PHE A 445 -27.59 -1.51 9.63
C PHE A 445 -26.41 -2.23 10.30
N LEU A 446 -25.22 -2.07 9.70
CA LEU A 446 -23.94 -2.45 10.29
C LEU A 446 -23.13 -1.18 10.58
N HIS A 447 -22.32 -1.21 11.64
CA HIS A 447 -21.35 -0.16 11.95
C HIS A 447 -20.05 -0.44 11.21
N HIS A 448 -19.69 0.42 10.26
CA HIS A 448 -18.52 0.27 9.41
C HIS A 448 -17.44 1.28 9.81
N TYR A 449 -16.21 0.78 9.99
CA TYR A 449 -15.04 1.60 10.23
C TYR A 449 -14.32 1.82 8.89
N THR A 450 -14.13 3.09 8.51
CA THR A 450 -13.57 3.42 7.19
C THR A 450 -12.07 3.16 7.13
N LEU A 451 -11.36 3.49 8.20
CA LEU A 451 -9.91 3.38 8.32
C LEU A 451 -9.45 3.20 9.76
N GLY A 452 -8.48 2.29 9.95
CA GLY A 452 -7.92 1.90 11.25
C GLY A 452 -7.50 3.04 12.20
N CYS A 453 -7.07 4.20 11.69
CA CYS A 453 -6.68 5.35 12.54
C CYS A 453 -6.39 6.71 11.82
N THR A 454 -6.82 6.94 10.57
CA THR A 454 -6.47 8.17 9.77
C THR A 454 -7.62 8.58 8.84
N PRO A 455 -7.66 9.81 8.26
CA PRO A 455 -8.82 10.26 7.46
C PRO A 455 -8.99 9.45 6.18
N SER A 456 -10.24 9.10 5.88
CA SER A 456 -10.63 8.21 4.78
C SER A 456 -10.87 8.95 3.47
N TRP A 457 -10.60 8.28 2.35
CA TRP A 457 -10.71 8.81 0.99
C TRP A 457 -11.78 8.00 0.24
N VAL A 458 -13.00 8.01 0.77
CA VAL A 458 -14.09 7.13 0.33
C VAL A 458 -15.00 7.84 -0.66
N GLY A 459 -14.85 7.50 -1.93
CA GLY A 459 -15.78 7.85 -3.00
C GLY A 459 -17.11 7.09 -2.98
N TYR A 460 -17.99 7.39 -3.93
CA TYR A 460 -19.30 6.73 -4.08
C TYR A 460 -19.78 6.70 -5.54
N PHE A 461 -20.69 5.75 -5.85
CA PHE A 461 -21.27 5.62 -7.18
C PHE A 461 -22.43 6.61 -7.38
N ASP A 462 -22.30 7.59 -8.27
CA ASP A 462 -23.38 8.51 -8.61
C ASP A 462 -24.45 7.85 -9.48
N SER A 463 -24.04 7.36 -10.66
CA SER A 463 -24.93 6.93 -11.74
C SER A 463 -24.46 5.58 -12.29
N LEU A 464 -25.42 4.70 -12.56
CA LEU A 464 -25.21 3.28 -12.85
C LEU A 464 -26.16 2.85 -13.97
N LYS A 465 -25.76 1.84 -14.72
CA LYS A 465 -26.66 1.18 -15.68
C LYS A 465 -27.82 0.48 -14.95
N SER A 466 -28.95 0.33 -15.63
CA SER A 466 -30.20 -0.23 -15.06
C SER A 466 -30.11 -1.69 -14.63
N ASP A 467 -29.08 -2.41 -15.07
CA ASP A 467 -28.78 -3.81 -14.73
C ASP A 467 -27.78 -3.94 -13.57
N VAL A 468 -27.27 -2.83 -13.02
CA VAL A 468 -26.46 -2.82 -11.79
C VAL A 468 -27.38 -2.80 -10.58
N VAL A 469 -27.12 -3.69 -9.61
CA VAL A 469 -27.78 -3.68 -8.30
C VAL A 469 -26.89 -2.94 -7.31
N VAL A 470 -27.48 -1.99 -6.58
CA VAL A 470 -26.86 -1.37 -5.40
C VAL A 470 -27.26 -2.21 -4.19
N ASP A 471 -26.29 -2.80 -3.51
CA ASP A 471 -26.53 -3.72 -2.39
C ASP A 471 -26.18 -3.11 -1.02
N LEU A 472 -25.23 -2.16 -0.94
CA LEU A 472 -24.94 -1.38 0.28
C LEU A 472 -25.02 0.14 0.03
N ILE A 473 -25.68 0.84 0.96
CA ILE A 473 -25.89 2.28 0.97
C ILE A 473 -25.52 2.84 2.35
N SER A 474 -24.75 3.92 2.42
CA SER A 474 -24.43 4.60 3.68
C SER A 474 -25.66 5.27 4.30
N GLU A 475 -25.63 5.57 5.61
CA GLU A 475 -26.73 6.28 6.29
C GLU A 475 -27.03 7.67 5.74
N SER A 476 -26.11 8.25 4.96
CA SER A 476 -26.29 9.53 4.24
C SER A 476 -26.88 9.35 2.83
N GLY A 477 -27.17 8.12 2.40
CA GLY A 477 -27.80 7.80 1.11
C GLY A 477 -26.82 7.55 -0.05
N TYR A 478 -25.51 7.61 0.19
CA TYR A 478 -24.49 7.36 -0.85
C TYR A 478 -24.35 5.87 -1.13
N LYS A 479 -24.22 5.51 -2.42
CA LYS A 479 -24.07 4.13 -2.90
C LYS A 479 -22.60 3.72 -2.76
N VAL A 480 -22.31 2.73 -1.93
CA VAL A 480 -20.93 2.33 -1.56
C VAL A 480 -20.59 0.90 -1.93
N SER A 481 -21.58 0.11 -2.34
CA SER A 481 -21.36 -1.22 -2.93
C SER A 481 -22.34 -1.46 -4.07
N ILE A 482 -21.83 -2.09 -5.13
CA ILE A 482 -22.61 -2.51 -6.29
C ILE A 482 -22.25 -3.94 -6.69
N ARG A 483 -23.23 -4.64 -7.26
CA ARG A 483 -23.06 -5.96 -7.88
C ARG A 483 -23.71 -5.99 -9.25
N ARG A 484 -23.10 -6.73 -10.18
CA ARG A 484 -23.59 -6.88 -11.56
C ARG A 484 -23.34 -8.30 -12.06
N GLU A 485 -24.29 -8.82 -12.83
CA GLU A 485 -24.31 -10.20 -13.33
C GLU A 485 -24.47 -10.22 -14.86
N ASN A 486 -24.24 -11.39 -15.46
CA ASN A 486 -24.37 -11.63 -16.89
C ASN A 486 -23.46 -10.74 -17.76
N ILE A 487 -22.26 -10.44 -17.24
CA ILE A 487 -21.24 -9.64 -17.92
C ILE A 487 -20.20 -10.51 -18.64
N GLY A 488 -19.35 -9.86 -19.43
CA GLY A 488 -18.36 -10.50 -20.29
C GLY A 488 -18.94 -11.08 -21.57
N SER A 489 -18.06 -11.45 -22.50
CA SER A 489 -18.41 -11.95 -23.84
C SER A 489 -19.33 -13.19 -23.82
N ASN A 490 -19.22 -14.02 -22.77
CA ASN A 490 -20.05 -15.20 -22.57
C ASN A 490 -21.33 -14.95 -21.74
N GLY A 491 -21.55 -13.72 -21.24
CA GLY A 491 -22.76 -13.34 -20.49
C GLY A 491 -23.00 -14.14 -19.20
N SER A 492 -21.95 -14.68 -18.59
CA SER A 492 -22.02 -15.59 -17.43
C SER A 492 -21.13 -15.18 -16.25
N SER A 493 -20.38 -14.09 -16.40
CA SER A 493 -19.51 -13.55 -15.35
C SER A 493 -20.25 -12.54 -14.48
N LYS A 494 -19.70 -12.24 -13.30
CA LYS A 494 -20.29 -11.36 -12.29
C LYS A 494 -19.21 -10.59 -11.52
N VAL A 495 -19.57 -9.40 -11.07
CA VAL A 495 -18.69 -8.51 -10.32
C VAL A 495 -19.37 -7.94 -9.07
N VAL A 496 -18.58 -7.70 -8.03
CA VAL A 496 -18.93 -6.89 -6.85
C VAL A 496 -17.84 -5.83 -6.69
N LEU A 497 -18.23 -4.57 -6.50
CA LEU A 497 -17.32 -3.45 -6.23
C LEU A 497 -17.75 -2.69 -4.98
N GLN A 498 -16.76 -2.32 -4.17
CA GLN A 498 -16.96 -1.78 -2.83
C GLN A 498 -16.01 -0.61 -2.54
N THR A 499 -16.55 0.53 -2.07
CA THR A 499 -15.79 1.73 -1.66
C THR A 499 -15.59 1.76 -0.14
N GLY A 500 -14.38 1.42 0.32
CA GLY A 500 -14.04 1.24 1.74
C GLY A 500 -13.85 -0.22 2.14
N TYR A 501 -13.16 -0.46 3.27
CA TYR A 501 -12.87 -1.81 3.77
C TYR A 501 -14.02 -2.42 4.58
N PHE A 502 -15.01 -2.99 3.91
CA PHE A 502 -16.22 -3.50 4.59
C PHE A 502 -16.04 -4.72 5.51
N SER A 503 -14.83 -5.29 5.62
CA SER A 503 -14.52 -6.27 6.67
C SER A 503 -14.40 -5.65 8.06
N TYR A 504 -14.12 -4.34 8.18
CA TYR A 504 -14.01 -3.66 9.47
C TYR A 504 -15.41 -3.26 9.98
N ILE A 505 -16.18 -4.28 10.35
CA ILE A 505 -17.45 -4.09 11.08
C ILE A 505 -17.11 -4.10 12.56
N TYR A 506 -17.30 -2.97 13.24
CA TYR A 506 -16.84 -2.76 14.62
C TYR A 506 -17.92 -3.06 15.66
N ASP A 507 -17.52 -3.39 16.90
CA ASP A 507 -18.42 -3.57 18.03
C ASP A 507 -19.11 -2.22 18.36
N PRO A 508 -20.45 -2.12 18.27
CA PRO A 508 -21.15 -0.84 18.52
C PRO A 508 -20.96 -0.29 19.94
N SER A 509 -20.45 -1.10 20.87
CA SER A 509 -20.10 -0.71 22.23
C SER A 509 -18.62 -0.36 22.43
N ASN A 510 -17.73 -0.76 21.52
CA ASN A 510 -16.32 -0.36 21.49
C ASN A 510 -15.80 -0.25 20.04
N PRO A 511 -15.65 0.96 19.46
CA PRO A 511 -15.28 1.13 18.06
C PRO A 511 -13.85 0.68 17.70
N PHE A 512 -13.03 0.33 18.70
CA PHE A 512 -11.69 -0.22 18.49
C PHE A 512 -11.66 -1.76 18.41
N ASP A 513 -12.76 -2.44 18.72
CA ASP A 513 -12.89 -3.90 18.61
C ASP A 513 -13.68 -4.27 17.33
N ILE A 514 -13.23 -5.29 16.60
CA ILE A 514 -13.96 -5.83 15.43
C ILE A 514 -15.04 -6.80 15.92
N ASP A 515 -16.28 -6.62 15.45
CA ASP A 515 -17.35 -7.62 15.57
C ASP A 515 -17.07 -8.76 14.59
N THR A 516 -16.17 -9.68 15.00
CA THR A 516 -15.68 -10.78 14.16
C THR A 516 -16.80 -11.61 13.54
N LEU A 517 -17.95 -11.76 14.21
CA LEU A 517 -19.08 -12.49 13.64
C LEU A 517 -19.76 -11.74 12.50
N ALA A 518 -19.89 -10.42 12.62
CA ALA A 518 -20.43 -9.59 11.55
C ALA A 518 -19.47 -9.50 10.37
N ALA A 519 -18.17 -9.31 10.62
CA ALA A 519 -17.10 -9.36 9.63
C ALA A 519 -17.06 -10.72 8.89
N ASP A 520 -17.04 -11.84 9.64
CA ASP A 520 -17.13 -13.21 9.10
C ASP A 520 -18.34 -13.36 8.18
N THR A 521 -19.52 -12.90 8.63
CA THR A 521 -20.77 -13.05 7.88
C THR A 521 -20.75 -12.22 6.59
N PHE A 522 -20.23 -10.99 6.64
CA PHE A 522 -20.05 -10.15 5.46
C PHE A 522 -19.27 -10.89 4.38
N VAL A 523 -18.14 -11.47 4.78
CA VAL A 523 -17.27 -12.20 3.86
C VAL A 523 -17.87 -13.54 3.40
N ILE A 524 -18.58 -14.25 4.29
CA ILE A 524 -19.38 -15.44 3.94
C ILE A 524 -20.39 -15.12 2.83
N ALA A 525 -21.12 -14.00 2.92
CA ALA A 525 -22.20 -13.67 2.00
C ALA A 525 -21.70 -13.53 0.55
N TYR A 526 -20.63 -12.75 0.36
CA TYR A 526 -20.02 -12.57 -0.95
C TYR A 526 -19.25 -13.82 -1.41
N ALA A 527 -18.54 -14.53 -0.52
CA ALA A 527 -17.88 -15.78 -0.86
C ALA A 527 -18.89 -16.87 -1.33
N ASP A 528 -20.08 -16.93 -0.74
CA ASP A 528 -21.17 -17.80 -1.18
C ASP A 528 -21.78 -17.35 -2.51
N TYR A 529 -21.95 -16.05 -2.71
CA TYR A 529 -22.40 -15.48 -3.98
C TYR A 529 -21.46 -15.83 -5.15
N PHE A 530 -20.14 -15.80 -4.94
CA PHE A 530 -19.14 -16.31 -5.89
C PHE A 530 -18.98 -17.84 -5.85
N GLY A 531 -19.78 -18.54 -5.05
CA GLY A 531 -19.81 -20.00 -4.96
C GLY A 531 -18.56 -20.63 -4.35
N LEU A 532 -17.67 -19.86 -3.72
CA LEU A 532 -16.41 -20.35 -3.12
C LEU A 532 -16.64 -21.46 -2.09
N LEU A 533 -17.79 -21.43 -1.40
CA LEU A 533 -18.11 -22.35 -0.31
C LEU A 533 -18.45 -23.78 -0.77
N GLY A 534 -19.03 -23.95 -1.98
CA GLY A 534 -19.34 -25.26 -2.56
C GLY A 534 -20.25 -26.14 -1.67
N ALA A 535 -19.91 -27.43 -1.52
CA ALA A 535 -20.62 -28.33 -0.59
C ALA A 535 -20.42 -27.96 0.89
N ASP A 536 -19.42 -27.12 1.18
CA ASP A 536 -19.25 -26.44 2.45
C ASP A 536 -19.98 -25.08 2.46
N LYS A 537 -21.03 -24.88 1.65
CA LYS A 537 -22.04 -23.83 1.87
C LYS A 537 -22.73 -24.08 3.22
N PRO A 538 -22.71 -23.13 4.16
CA PRO A 538 -23.50 -23.21 5.37
C PRO A 538 -24.96 -22.75 5.12
N GLY A 539 -25.89 -23.19 5.98
CA GLY A 539 -27.32 -22.87 5.84
C GLY A 539 -27.67 -21.42 6.23
N GLU A 540 -28.82 -20.93 5.78
CA GLU A 540 -29.28 -19.53 5.85
C GLU A 540 -29.33 -18.87 7.26
N GLY A 541 -29.11 -19.62 8.34
CA GLY A 541 -29.07 -19.13 9.73
C GLY A 541 -27.68 -18.75 10.27
N LEU A 542 -26.66 -18.72 9.41
CA LEU A 542 -25.24 -18.57 9.73
C LEU A 542 -24.86 -17.59 10.82
N THR A 543 -25.42 -16.39 10.75
CA THR A 543 -25.20 -15.28 11.69
C THR A 543 -25.37 -15.69 13.16
N LYS A 544 -26.05 -16.81 13.43
CA LYS A 544 -26.30 -17.35 14.78
C LYS A 544 -26.13 -18.88 14.88
N THR A 545 -25.51 -19.56 13.91
CA THR A 545 -25.32 -21.03 13.96
C THR A 545 -23.88 -21.46 14.20
N PHE A 546 -23.73 -22.41 15.12
CA PHE A 546 -22.50 -23.18 15.28
C PHE A 546 -22.18 -23.98 14.02
N ARG A 547 -20.91 -23.97 13.62
CA ARG A 547 -20.43 -24.78 12.52
C ARG A 547 -19.14 -25.50 12.85
N ILE A 548 -19.06 -26.77 12.47
CA ILE A 548 -17.81 -27.52 12.32
C ILE A 548 -17.55 -27.78 10.83
N PHE A 549 -16.30 -27.67 10.40
CA PHE A 549 -15.88 -27.92 9.01
C PHE A 549 -15.31 -29.33 8.87
N GLN A 550 -15.17 -29.81 7.64
CA GLN A 550 -14.50 -31.09 7.39
C GLN A 550 -13.02 -31.00 7.82
N PRO A 551 -12.47 -31.99 8.58
CA PRO A 551 -11.08 -31.97 9.02
C PRO A 551 -10.09 -31.92 7.86
N LEU A 552 -8.96 -31.23 8.05
CA LEU A 552 -7.90 -31.10 7.05
C LEU A 552 -6.57 -31.68 7.59
N PRO A 553 -6.02 -32.76 7.00
CA PRO A 553 -6.65 -33.63 6.00
C PRO A 553 -7.74 -34.52 6.62
N SER A 554 -8.70 -34.95 5.80
CA SER A 554 -9.82 -35.82 6.24
C SER A 554 -9.46 -37.31 6.26
N ILE A 555 -8.36 -37.68 5.60
CA ILE A 555 -7.67 -38.96 5.71
C ILE A 555 -6.28 -38.64 6.27
N VAL A 556 -5.92 -39.22 7.42
CA VAL A 556 -4.81 -38.74 8.25
C VAL A 556 -3.99 -39.87 8.85
N SER A 557 -2.66 -39.73 8.85
CA SER A 557 -1.74 -40.65 9.52
C SER A 557 -1.20 -40.13 10.86
N LYS A 558 -1.00 -38.80 11.01
CA LYS A 558 -0.37 -38.19 12.20
C LYS A 558 -1.23 -37.14 12.91
N SER A 559 -1.69 -36.13 12.18
CA SER A 559 -2.45 -35.00 12.73
C SER A 559 -3.39 -34.38 11.70
N THR A 560 -4.52 -33.85 12.17
CA THR A 560 -5.53 -33.16 11.35
C THR A 560 -6.01 -31.92 12.08
N THR A 561 -6.26 -30.83 11.36
CA THR A 561 -6.75 -29.57 11.93
C THR A 561 -8.27 -29.53 11.86
N LEU A 562 -8.89 -29.26 13.01
CA LEU A 562 -10.33 -29.09 13.17
C LEU A 562 -10.65 -27.61 13.19
N ARG A 563 -11.46 -27.15 12.23
CA ARG A 563 -11.93 -25.77 12.16
C ARG A 563 -13.40 -25.72 12.53
N LEU A 564 -13.77 -24.69 13.29
CA LEU A 564 -15.13 -24.44 13.73
C LEU A 564 -15.40 -22.94 13.79
N HIS A 565 -16.61 -22.51 13.44
CA HIS A 565 -17.06 -21.14 13.56
C HIS A 565 -18.14 -21.09 14.66
N LEU A 566 -17.98 -20.13 15.58
CA LEU A 566 -18.81 -19.96 16.76
C LEU A 566 -19.58 -18.63 16.69
N PRO A 567 -20.93 -18.64 16.74
CA PRO A 567 -21.73 -17.41 16.67
C PRO A 567 -21.66 -16.56 17.94
N TYR A 568 -21.07 -17.08 19.02
CA TYR A 568 -20.83 -16.36 20.27
C TYR A 568 -19.88 -17.18 21.14
N LYS A 569 -19.14 -16.49 22.01
CA LYS A 569 -18.28 -17.09 23.03
C LYS A 569 -19.00 -18.23 23.76
N SER A 570 -18.45 -19.42 23.69
CA SER A 570 -19.14 -20.66 24.09
C SER A 570 -18.21 -21.64 24.80
N TYR A 571 -18.77 -22.49 25.65
CA TYR A 571 -18.07 -23.65 26.19
C TYR A 571 -18.21 -24.83 25.22
N ILE A 572 -17.10 -25.23 24.63
CA ILE A 572 -17.02 -26.23 23.57
C ILE A 572 -16.41 -27.52 24.13
N ASN A 573 -17.03 -28.63 23.77
CA ASN A 573 -16.55 -29.99 23.99
C ASN A 573 -16.49 -30.72 22.64
N ILE A 574 -15.33 -31.27 22.28
CA ILE A 574 -15.14 -32.02 21.03
C ILE A 574 -14.57 -33.39 21.35
N TYR A 575 -15.23 -34.43 20.84
CA TYR A 575 -14.86 -35.83 21.03
C TYR A 575 -14.71 -36.54 19.69
N ALA A 576 -13.77 -37.47 19.60
CA ALA A 576 -13.81 -38.51 18.58
C ALA A 576 -14.58 -39.72 19.10
N THR A 577 -15.51 -40.23 18.31
CA THR A 577 -16.16 -41.52 18.48
C THR A 577 -15.76 -42.49 17.38
N ASP A 578 -15.79 -43.79 17.66
CA ASP A 578 -15.67 -44.82 16.64
C ASP A 578 -17.00 -45.08 15.90
N VAL A 579 -17.01 -46.02 14.95
CA VAL A 579 -18.21 -46.42 14.20
C VAL A 579 -19.33 -47.00 15.07
N ALA A 580 -19.05 -47.39 16.32
CA ALA A 580 -20.05 -47.84 17.30
C ALA A 580 -20.51 -46.70 18.24
N GLY A 581 -20.08 -45.46 18.00
CA GLY A 581 -20.44 -44.29 18.80
C GLY A 581 -19.69 -44.18 20.13
N ARG A 582 -18.70 -45.06 20.40
CA ARG A 582 -17.93 -45.02 21.65
C ARG A 582 -16.91 -43.89 21.60
N VAL A 583 -16.87 -43.03 22.62
CA VAL A 583 -15.86 -41.97 22.72
C VAL A 583 -14.48 -42.60 22.89
N VAL A 584 -13.60 -42.37 21.92
CA VAL A 584 -12.21 -42.87 21.93
C VAL A 584 -11.20 -41.80 22.36
N LYS A 585 -11.56 -40.52 22.24
CA LYS A 585 -10.68 -39.39 22.59
C LYS A 585 -11.49 -38.12 22.86
N GLU A 586 -11.24 -37.46 23.99
CA GLU A 586 -11.53 -36.03 24.15
C GLU A 586 -10.44 -35.25 23.41
N ILE A 587 -10.85 -34.41 22.45
CA ILE A 587 -9.97 -33.62 21.60
C ILE A 587 -9.80 -32.22 22.19
N PHE A 588 -10.90 -31.61 22.63
CA PHE A 588 -10.90 -30.29 23.26
C PHE A 588 -12.05 -30.16 24.26
N ARG A 589 -11.81 -29.44 25.36
CA ARG A 589 -12.79 -29.03 26.36
C ARG A 589 -12.39 -27.67 26.92
N GLY A 590 -13.19 -26.64 26.71
CA GLY A 590 -12.86 -25.29 27.18
C GLY A 590 -13.80 -24.20 26.66
N LYS A 591 -13.51 -22.95 27.02
CA LYS A 591 -14.15 -21.78 26.41
C LYS A 591 -13.42 -21.42 25.10
N MET A 592 -14.17 -20.94 24.12
CA MET A 592 -13.70 -20.41 22.86
C MET A 592 -14.48 -19.13 22.53
N GLU A 593 -13.82 -18.19 21.86
CA GLU A 593 -14.42 -16.90 21.47
C GLU A 593 -15.35 -17.05 20.26
N ALA A 594 -16.09 -16.00 19.93
CA ALA A 594 -16.86 -15.95 18.68
C ALA A 594 -15.94 -15.96 17.44
N GLY A 595 -16.50 -16.24 16.27
CA GLY A 595 -15.75 -16.34 15.01
C GLY A 595 -15.05 -17.68 14.80
N LEU A 596 -14.04 -17.70 13.94
CA LEU A 596 -13.26 -18.88 13.60
C LEU A 596 -12.34 -19.33 14.75
N ASN A 597 -12.36 -20.62 15.06
CA ASN A 597 -11.46 -21.29 15.97
C ASN A 597 -10.85 -22.54 15.28
N ALA A 598 -9.57 -22.82 15.54
CA ALA A 598 -8.86 -23.98 15.02
C ALA A 598 -8.22 -24.81 16.15
N ILE A 599 -8.21 -26.15 16.00
CA ILE A 599 -7.57 -27.09 16.94
C ILE A 599 -6.78 -28.12 16.13
N ASP A 600 -5.48 -28.25 16.40
CA ASP A 600 -4.69 -29.36 15.87
C ASP A 600 -4.88 -30.63 16.70
N TRP A 601 -5.36 -31.69 16.04
CA TRP A 601 -5.61 -32.97 16.66
C TRP A 601 -4.61 -34.03 16.19
N ASN A 602 -3.73 -34.44 17.11
CA ASN A 602 -2.82 -35.57 16.92
C ASN A 602 -3.58 -36.91 17.07
N VAL A 603 -3.54 -37.74 16.01
CA VAL A 603 -4.24 -39.02 15.91
C VAL A 603 -3.33 -40.24 16.07
N ASN A 604 -2.02 -40.07 16.29
CA ASN A 604 -1.05 -41.18 16.36
C ASN A 604 -1.43 -42.28 17.38
N THR A 605 -2.14 -41.91 18.44
CA THR A 605 -2.60 -42.81 19.52
C THR A 605 -3.84 -43.63 19.15
N LEU A 606 -4.52 -43.32 18.04
CA LEU A 606 -5.64 -44.11 17.52
C LEU A 606 -5.14 -45.32 16.71
N VAL A 607 -6.05 -46.28 16.48
CA VAL A 607 -5.84 -47.37 15.52
C VAL A 607 -6.34 -46.93 14.14
N PRO A 608 -5.88 -47.55 13.04
CA PRO A 608 -6.46 -47.31 11.72
C PRO A 608 -7.97 -47.59 11.72
N GLY A 609 -8.77 -46.70 11.15
CA GLY A 609 -10.23 -46.82 11.19
C GLY A 609 -10.98 -45.54 10.79
N THR A 610 -12.31 -45.66 10.69
CA THR A 610 -13.20 -44.48 10.55
C THR A 610 -13.63 -43.99 11.93
N TYR A 611 -13.54 -42.69 12.14
CA TYR A 611 -13.98 -42.01 13.34
C TYR A 611 -14.93 -40.86 12.99
N PHE A 612 -15.75 -40.49 13.97
CA PHE A 612 -16.70 -39.39 13.88
C PHE A 612 -16.38 -38.35 14.95
N ILE A 613 -16.17 -37.11 14.53
CA ILE A 613 -15.93 -35.98 15.42
C ILE A 613 -17.29 -35.41 15.78
N VAL A 614 -17.65 -35.53 17.05
CA VAL A 614 -18.91 -35.01 17.61
C VAL A 614 -18.57 -33.76 18.41
N TYR A 615 -19.27 -32.65 18.13
CA TYR A 615 -19.03 -31.38 18.79
C TYR A 615 -20.27 -30.88 19.52
N HIS A 616 -20.09 -30.48 20.77
CA HIS A 616 -21.12 -29.95 21.66
C HIS A 616 -20.76 -28.51 22.02
N ALA A 617 -21.74 -27.61 21.91
CA ALA A 617 -21.61 -26.23 22.36
C ALA A 617 -22.64 -25.95 23.44
N ASN A 618 -22.16 -25.47 24.60
CA ASN A 618 -22.96 -25.22 25.80
C ASN A 618 -23.83 -26.44 26.19
N GLY A 619 -23.25 -27.64 26.10
CA GLY A 619 -23.87 -28.93 26.45
C GLY A 619 -24.67 -29.60 25.32
N ALA A 620 -25.20 -28.84 24.35
CA ALA A 620 -25.99 -29.40 23.25
C ALA A 620 -25.09 -29.88 22.09
N SER A 621 -25.36 -31.07 21.56
CA SER A 621 -24.72 -31.55 20.31
C SER A 621 -25.16 -30.69 19.13
N LYS A 622 -24.20 -30.31 18.28
CA LYS A 622 -24.42 -29.39 17.14
C LYS A 622 -24.07 -30.00 15.78
N GLY A 623 -23.63 -31.26 15.74
CA GLY A 623 -23.37 -32.01 14.50
C GLY A 623 -22.14 -32.92 14.57
N VAL A 624 -21.80 -33.49 13.40
CA VAL A 624 -20.79 -34.55 13.26
C VAL A 624 -19.96 -34.38 11.98
N ARG A 625 -18.67 -34.76 12.01
CA ARG A 625 -17.79 -34.86 10.83
C ARG A 625 -17.06 -36.20 10.80
N LYS A 626 -16.82 -36.76 9.62
CA LYS A 626 -16.07 -38.01 9.44
C LYS A 626 -14.57 -37.72 9.33
N VAL A 627 -13.73 -38.56 9.93
CA VAL A 627 -12.29 -38.64 9.65
C VAL A 627 -11.91 -40.11 9.43
N VAL A 628 -10.88 -40.36 8.63
CA VAL A 628 -10.30 -41.70 8.44
C VAL A 628 -8.85 -41.68 8.90
N VAL A 629 -8.52 -42.48 9.90
CA VAL A 629 -7.14 -42.66 10.38
C VAL A 629 -6.51 -43.84 9.64
N ILE A 630 -5.30 -43.61 9.12
CA ILE A 630 -4.42 -44.61 8.52
C ILE A 630 -3.09 -44.65 9.29
N LYS A 631 -2.20 -45.59 8.98
CA LYS A 631 -0.83 -45.65 9.53
C LYS A 631 0.17 -45.95 8.42
#